data_AF-A0A9X0SPH4-F1
#
_entry.id   AF-A0A9X0SPH4-F1
#
_cell.length_a   1.000
_cell.length_b   1.000
_cell.length_c   1.000
_cell.angle_alpha   90.00
_cell.angle_beta   90.00
_cell.angle_gamma   90.00
#
_symmetry.space_group_name_H-M   'P 1'
#
loop_
_entity.id
_entity.type
_entity.pdbx_description
1 polymer ?
#
loop_
_entity_poly.entity_id
_entity_poly.type
_entity_poly.pdbx_seq_one_letter_code
_entity_poly.pdbx_strand_id
1 'polypeptide(L)'
;MAMLKQGEKKVITDFKYVLFGYQGRVDCDVIEVYSGVGARFLKEVNGALQEILFIAGNADKVELVQKYGVKEKTFEHYYIRVDSVNIYARLIDEEIKELSLSLGDKVFITNNSDLTLNLMIGFAENHPELPKVLPDIQRDFEYEVIEVINENIVLIQKDEDKRYITHDKVTTIDEIKMNAKLWNERKLEKGVK
;
A
#
# COMPACT_ATOMS: atom_id res chain seq x y z
N MET A 1 11.42 -23.59 4.69
CA MET A 1 12.56 -23.26 3.81
C MET A 1 12.22 -23.71 2.41
N ALA A 2 12.09 -22.80 1.45
CA ALA A 2 11.87 -23.15 0.04
C ALA A 2 13.08 -22.67 -0.77
N MET A 3 13.86 -23.60 -1.30
CA MET A 3 14.86 -23.29 -2.33
C MET A 3 14.14 -23.28 -3.69
N LEU A 4 14.56 -22.39 -4.59
CA LEU A 4 14.07 -22.43 -5.97
C LEU A 4 14.54 -23.74 -6.62
N LYS A 5 13.62 -24.44 -7.29
CA LYS A 5 14.02 -25.61 -8.08
C LYS A 5 14.77 -25.15 -9.33
N GLN A 6 15.77 -25.91 -9.74
CA GLN A 6 16.54 -25.60 -10.94
C GLN A 6 15.61 -25.45 -12.16
N GLY A 7 15.76 -24.35 -12.92
CA GLY A 7 14.90 -24.03 -14.07
C GLY A 7 13.57 -23.33 -13.72
N GLU A 8 13.30 -23.05 -12.45
CA GLU A 8 12.12 -22.32 -12.01
C GLU A 8 12.27 -20.80 -12.25
N LYS A 9 11.17 -20.15 -12.64
CA LYS A 9 11.04 -18.70 -12.72
C LYS A 9 10.09 -18.23 -11.62
N LYS A 10 10.53 -17.26 -10.81
CA LYS A 10 9.67 -16.55 -9.86
C LYS A 10 9.47 -15.11 -10.33
N VAL A 11 8.22 -14.66 -10.35
CA VAL A 11 7.87 -13.27 -10.63
C VAL A 11 7.37 -12.64 -9.34
N ILE A 12 7.87 -11.45 -9.03
CA ILE A 12 7.54 -10.67 -7.84
C ILE A 12 7.11 -9.29 -8.31
N THR A 13 5.96 -8.82 -7.82
CA THR A 13 5.32 -7.54 -8.22
C THR A 13 4.77 -6.77 -7.01
N ASP A 14 4.73 -7.41 -5.86
CA ASP A 14 4.15 -7.00 -4.59
C ASP A 14 5.21 -6.41 -3.66
N PHE A 15 6.03 -5.46 -4.14
CA PHE A 15 7.12 -4.84 -3.37
C PHE A 15 7.16 -3.31 -3.51
N LYS A 16 7.59 -2.61 -2.45
CA LYS A 16 7.63 -1.14 -2.38
C LYS A 16 8.92 -0.54 -2.95
N TYR A 17 10.05 -1.21 -2.73
CA TYR A 17 11.36 -0.85 -3.27
C TYR A 17 12.32 -2.02 -3.14
N VAL A 18 13.39 -2.01 -3.95
CA VAL A 18 14.45 -3.02 -3.91
C VAL A 18 15.74 -2.41 -3.37
N LEU A 19 16.37 -3.10 -2.41
CA LEU A 19 17.68 -2.76 -1.86
C LEU A 19 18.76 -3.76 -2.29
N PHE A 20 19.93 -3.23 -2.65
CA PHE A 20 21.14 -3.99 -2.97
C PHE A 20 22.28 -3.56 -2.06
N GLY A 21 22.88 -4.53 -1.35
CA GLY A 21 23.98 -4.24 -0.43
C GLY A 21 23.61 -3.18 0.61
N TYR A 22 24.60 -2.39 1.05
CA TYR A 22 24.40 -1.38 2.10
C TYR A 22 23.86 -0.03 1.61
N GLN A 23 23.75 0.25 0.30
CA GLN A 23 23.51 1.63 -0.18
C GLN A 23 22.68 1.82 -1.47
N GLY A 24 22.32 0.78 -2.23
CA GLY A 24 21.61 0.96 -3.52
C GLY A 24 20.11 0.73 -3.42
N ARG A 25 19.28 1.71 -3.81
CA ARG A 25 17.82 1.53 -4.06
C ARG A 25 17.57 1.47 -5.56
N VAL A 26 16.84 0.46 -6.03
CA VAL A 26 16.33 0.39 -7.41
C VAL A 26 14.82 0.57 -7.39
N ASP A 27 14.36 1.37 -8.33
CA ASP A 27 12.96 1.70 -8.55
C ASP A 27 12.45 0.94 -9.79
N CYS A 28 11.80 -0.19 -9.56
CA CYS A 28 11.25 -1.10 -10.57
C CYS A 28 9.87 -1.60 -10.14
N ASP A 29 9.09 -2.09 -11.10
CA ASP A 29 7.72 -2.58 -10.90
C ASP A 29 7.64 -4.11 -10.85
N VAL A 30 8.57 -4.81 -11.51
CA VAL A 30 8.60 -6.28 -11.56
C VAL A 30 10.01 -6.80 -11.36
N ILE A 31 10.15 -7.88 -10.60
CA ILE A 31 11.38 -8.66 -10.48
C ILE A 31 11.10 -10.06 -11.03
N GLU A 32 11.88 -10.49 -12.03
CA GLU A 32 11.89 -11.85 -12.53
C GLU A 32 13.16 -12.56 -12.06
N VAL A 33 13.03 -13.59 -11.23
CA VAL A 33 14.15 -14.41 -10.75
C VAL A 33 14.16 -15.72 -11.52
N TYR A 34 15.27 -16.00 -12.18
CA TYR A 34 15.48 -17.18 -13.00
C TYR A 34 16.50 -18.09 -12.31
N SER A 35 16.04 -19.24 -11.81
CA SER A 35 16.90 -20.17 -11.07
C SER A 35 18.12 -20.57 -11.90
N GLY A 36 19.32 -20.40 -11.33
CA GLY A 36 20.58 -20.70 -12.02
C GLY A 36 21.07 -19.64 -13.01
N VAL A 37 20.34 -18.54 -13.24
CA VAL A 37 20.63 -17.56 -14.29
C VAL A 37 20.79 -16.14 -13.76
N GLY A 38 19.88 -15.68 -12.89
CA GLY A 38 19.97 -14.34 -12.32
C GLY A 38 18.63 -13.72 -11.95
N ALA A 39 18.64 -12.42 -11.69
CA ALA A 39 17.44 -11.62 -11.40
C ALA A 39 17.36 -10.41 -12.34
N ARG A 40 16.20 -10.22 -12.95
CA ARG A 40 15.88 -9.16 -13.90
C ARG A 40 14.88 -8.19 -13.26
N PHE A 41 15.14 -6.89 -13.39
CA PHE A 41 14.34 -5.82 -12.85
C PHE A 41 13.73 -5.02 -14.00
N LEU A 42 12.41 -4.93 -14.00
CA LEU A 42 11.63 -4.30 -15.06
C LEU A 42 10.87 -3.10 -14.52
N LYS A 43 10.74 -2.06 -15.34
CA LYS A 43 9.92 -0.89 -15.06
C LYS A 43 8.96 -0.62 -16.22
N GLU A 44 7.74 -0.24 -15.90
CA GLU A 44 6.76 0.20 -16.89
C GLU A 44 7.12 1.60 -17.40
N VAL A 45 7.35 1.70 -18.70
CA VAL A 45 7.63 2.95 -19.39
C VAL A 45 6.75 2.99 -20.64
N ASN A 46 5.81 3.94 -20.68
CA ASN A 46 4.84 4.12 -21.78
C ASN A 46 4.00 2.86 -22.06
N GLY A 47 3.55 2.15 -21.02
CA GLY A 47 2.69 0.96 -21.18
C GLY A 47 3.45 -0.32 -21.54
N ALA A 48 4.79 -0.31 -21.53
CA ALA A 48 5.62 -1.48 -21.78
C ALA A 48 6.64 -1.69 -20.66
N LEU A 49 6.80 -2.94 -20.22
CA LEU A 49 7.84 -3.33 -19.28
C LEU A 49 9.20 -3.32 -19.99
N GLN A 50 10.12 -2.50 -19.47
CA GLN A 50 11.49 -2.39 -19.96
C GLN A 50 12.46 -2.87 -18.88
N GLU A 51 13.51 -3.59 -19.29
CA GLU A 51 14.59 -3.98 -18.39
C GLU A 51 15.41 -2.75 -18.01
N ILE A 52 15.51 -2.51 -16.71
CA ILE A 52 16.34 -1.42 -16.16
C ILE A 52 17.61 -1.95 -15.51
N LEU A 53 17.62 -3.24 -15.11
CA LEU A 53 18.77 -3.90 -14.52
C LEU A 53 18.64 -5.42 -14.68
N PHE A 54 19.76 -6.07 -14.95
CA PHE A 54 19.89 -7.52 -14.86
C PHE A 54 21.13 -7.88 -14.04
N ILE A 55 20.94 -8.72 -13.02
CA ILE A 55 22.02 -9.28 -12.21
C ILE A 55 22.18 -10.73 -12.63
N ALA A 56 23.20 -10.99 -13.45
CA ALA A 56 23.59 -12.34 -13.85
C ALA A 56 24.29 -13.08 -12.71
N GLY A 57 23.97 -14.36 -12.55
CA GLY A 57 24.59 -15.22 -11.54
C GLY A 57 23.70 -16.38 -11.13
N ASN A 58 24.20 -17.30 -10.31
CA ASN A 58 23.37 -18.40 -9.82
C ASN A 58 22.32 -17.89 -8.81
N ALA A 59 21.10 -17.66 -9.29
CA ALA A 59 19.96 -17.36 -8.43
C ALA A 59 19.44 -18.67 -7.80
N ASP A 60 19.75 -18.89 -6.53
CA ASP A 60 19.48 -20.15 -5.85
C ASP A 60 18.46 -20.03 -4.70
N LYS A 61 18.09 -18.79 -4.35
CA LYS A 61 17.21 -18.52 -3.22
C LYS A 61 16.26 -17.36 -3.47
N VAL A 62 14.98 -17.59 -3.20
CA VAL A 62 13.94 -16.56 -3.04
C VAL A 62 13.07 -16.99 -1.87
N GLU A 63 13.03 -16.19 -0.80
CA GLU A 63 12.19 -16.47 0.35
C GLU A 63 11.68 -15.17 1.00
N LEU A 64 10.58 -15.26 1.74
CA LEU A 64 10.12 -14.19 2.61
C LEU A 64 10.91 -14.21 3.91
N VAL A 65 11.50 -13.08 4.28
CA VAL A 65 12.21 -12.87 5.54
C VAL A 65 11.64 -11.67 6.27
N GLN A 66 11.58 -11.77 7.59
CA GLN A 66 11.29 -10.63 8.44
C GLN A 66 12.59 -9.90 8.77
N LYS A 67 12.63 -8.59 8.53
CA LYS A 67 13.71 -7.71 8.98
C LYS A 67 13.17 -6.70 9.98
N TYR A 68 13.88 -6.55 11.09
CA TYR A 68 13.62 -5.47 12.04
C TYR A 68 13.94 -4.11 11.39
N GLY A 69 12.93 -3.26 11.31
CA GLY A 69 13.06 -1.89 10.84
C GLY A 69 13.28 -0.89 11.98
N VAL A 70 13.14 0.39 11.65
CA VAL A 70 13.23 1.49 12.61
C VAL A 70 11.99 1.48 13.53
N LYS A 71 12.18 1.65 14.85
CA LYS A 71 11.10 1.66 15.88
C LYS A 71 10.32 0.34 16.02
N GLU A 72 11.01 -0.80 16.12
CA GLU A 72 10.41 -2.12 16.45
C GLU A 72 9.38 -2.68 15.44
N LYS A 73 9.15 -2.03 14.29
CA LYS A 73 8.32 -2.60 13.21
C LYS A 73 9.11 -3.67 12.45
N THR A 74 8.59 -4.90 12.41
CA THR A 74 9.05 -5.95 11.49
C THR A 74 8.45 -5.72 10.11
N PHE A 75 9.31 -5.73 9.10
CA PHE A 75 8.89 -5.63 7.70
C PHE A 75 9.23 -6.93 6.97
N GLU A 76 8.29 -7.41 6.18
CA GLU A 76 8.54 -8.55 5.31
C GLU A 76 9.28 -8.11 4.05
N HIS A 77 10.28 -8.90 3.68
CA HIS A 77 11.06 -8.69 2.47
C HIS A 77 11.15 -10.00 1.71
N TYR A 78 11.06 -9.95 0.39
CA TYR A 78 11.65 -10.98 -0.44
C TYR A 78 13.16 -10.85 -0.35
N TYR A 79 13.81 -11.88 0.19
CA TYR A 79 15.23 -12.09 0.12
C TYR A 79 15.55 -12.94 -1.11
N ILE A 80 16.28 -12.36 -2.04
CA ILE A 80 16.73 -13.01 -3.27
C ILE A 80 18.25 -13.07 -3.23
N ARG A 81 18.81 -14.26 -3.44
CA ARG A 81 20.26 -14.45 -3.52
C ARG A 81 20.65 -14.81 -4.95
N VAL A 82 21.57 -14.03 -5.52
CA VAL A 82 22.21 -14.28 -6.81
C VAL A 82 23.72 -14.22 -6.60
N ASP A 83 24.38 -15.39 -6.58
CA ASP A 83 25.80 -15.52 -6.19
C ASP A 83 26.14 -14.76 -4.89
N SER A 84 27.00 -13.75 -4.98
CA SER A 84 27.44 -12.90 -3.85
C SER A 84 26.54 -11.67 -3.63
N VAL A 85 25.49 -11.51 -4.43
CA VAL A 85 24.57 -10.38 -4.37
C VAL A 85 23.32 -10.77 -3.60
N ASN A 86 23.08 -10.04 -2.51
CA ASN A 86 21.89 -10.16 -1.67
C ASN A 86 20.94 -9.01 -1.99
N ILE A 87 19.73 -9.37 -2.44
CA ILE A 87 18.70 -8.44 -2.86
C ILE A 87 17.56 -8.54 -1.86
N TYR A 88 17.10 -7.39 -1.36
CA TYR A 88 15.95 -7.31 -0.47
C TYR A 88 14.88 -6.45 -1.11
N ALA A 89 13.79 -7.06 -1.56
CA ALA A 89 12.61 -6.33 -2.00
C ALA A 89 11.63 -6.25 -0.83
N ARG A 90 11.45 -5.06 -0.25
CA ARG A 90 10.48 -4.87 0.84
C ARG A 90 9.11 -5.06 0.25
N LEU A 91 8.28 -5.93 0.84
CA LEU A 91 6.91 -6.08 0.36
C LEU A 91 6.19 -4.74 0.39
N ILE A 92 5.22 -4.58 -0.51
CA ILE A 92 4.18 -3.60 -0.25
C ILE A 92 3.60 -4.07 1.08
N ASP A 93 3.87 -3.31 2.15
CA ASP A 93 3.02 -3.41 3.32
C ASP A 93 1.64 -3.04 2.77
N GLU A 94 0.83 -4.04 2.43
CA GLU A 94 -0.59 -3.93 2.62
C GLU A 94 -0.78 -3.73 4.13
N GLU A 95 -0.47 -2.52 4.61
CA GLU A 95 -1.42 -1.88 5.51
C GLU A 95 -2.68 -1.58 4.65
N ILE A 96 -3.33 -2.62 4.11
CA ILE A 96 -4.73 -2.75 4.46
C ILE A 96 -4.63 -3.02 5.96
N LYS A 97 -4.55 -1.93 6.75
CA LYS A 97 -5.22 -2.00 8.03
C LYS A 97 -6.64 -2.37 7.61
N GLU A 98 -6.98 -3.64 7.71
CA GLU A 98 -8.37 -4.01 7.92
C GLU A 98 -8.70 -3.32 9.24
N LEU A 99 -9.05 -2.04 9.15
CA LEU A 99 -9.92 -1.43 10.12
C LEU A 99 -11.22 -2.21 9.90
N SER A 100 -11.34 -3.29 10.66
CA SER A 100 -12.57 -4.02 10.81
C SER A 100 -13.58 -2.98 11.28
N LEU A 101 -14.46 -2.57 10.37
CA LEU A 101 -15.54 -1.66 10.72
C LEU A 101 -16.34 -2.32 11.83
N SER A 102 -16.48 -1.60 12.93
CA SER A 102 -17.20 -2.04 14.10
C SER A 102 -18.58 -1.39 14.13
N LEU A 103 -19.51 -2.04 14.84
CA LEU A 103 -20.80 -1.43 15.16
C LEU A 103 -20.58 -0.08 15.87
N GLY A 104 -21.22 0.97 15.36
CA GLY A 104 -21.10 2.34 15.83
C GLY A 104 -20.03 3.19 15.13
N ASP A 105 -19.21 2.59 14.26
CA ASP A 105 -18.22 3.35 13.51
C ASP A 105 -18.85 4.39 12.59
N LYS A 106 -18.18 5.53 12.48
CA LYS A 106 -18.60 6.66 11.66
C LYS A 106 -17.86 6.65 10.33
N VAL A 107 -18.61 6.58 9.23
CA VAL A 107 -18.08 6.33 7.88
C VAL A 107 -18.64 7.31 6.85
N PHE A 108 -17.86 7.54 5.80
CA PHE A 108 -18.21 8.28 4.60
C PHE A 108 -18.26 7.33 3.41
N ILE A 109 -19.21 7.50 2.50
CA ILE A 109 -19.29 6.72 1.27
C ILE A 109 -18.27 7.25 0.26
N THR A 110 -17.38 6.39 -0.24
CA THR A 110 -16.26 6.78 -1.12
C THR A 110 -16.70 7.09 -2.56
N ASN A 111 -17.80 6.50 -3.03
CA ASN A 111 -18.32 6.70 -4.39
C ASN A 111 -19.19 7.96 -4.56
N ASN A 112 -19.53 8.65 -3.47
CA ASN A 112 -20.34 9.86 -3.54
C ASN A 112 -19.42 11.08 -3.48
N SER A 113 -19.34 11.79 -4.59
CA SER A 113 -18.70 13.11 -4.72
C SER A 113 -17.20 13.11 -4.45
N ASP A 114 -16.49 14.11 -4.97
CA ASP A 114 -15.08 14.35 -4.67
C ASP A 114 -14.81 14.63 -3.17
N LEU A 115 -15.77 14.42 -2.27
CA LEU A 115 -15.70 14.75 -0.84
C LEU A 115 -14.57 14.05 -0.11
N THR A 116 -14.45 12.72 -0.22
CA THR A 116 -13.40 11.96 0.49
C THR A 116 -12.01 12.38 0.02
N LEU A 117 -11.87 12.63 -1.28
CA LEU A 117 -10.65 13.17 -1.89
C LEU A 117 -10.37 14.61 -1.45
N ASN A 118 -11.38 15.48 -1.41
CA ASN A 118 -11.26 16.88 -0.98
C ASN A 118 -10.89 16.98 0.50
N LEU A 119 -11.48 16.14 1.35
CA LEU A 119 -11.09 16.02 2.75
C LEU A 119 -9.64 15.56 2.88
N MET A 120 -9.24 14.53 2.12
CA MET A 120 -7.86 14.05 2.09
C MET A 120 -6.88 15.17 1.69
N ILE A 121 -7.17 15.91 0.61
CA ILE A 121 -6.33 17.04 0.17
C ILE A 121 -6.31 18.14 1.23
N GLY A 122 -7.47 18.49 1.81
CA GLY A 122 -7.57 19.52 2.84
C GLY A 122 -6.74 19.17 4.09
N PHE A 123 -6.78 17.91 4.53
CA PHE A 123 -5.94 17.44 5.63
C PHE A 123 -4.45 17.43 5.24
N ALA A 124 -4.12 17.05 4.01
CA ALA A 124 -2.74 17.02 3.53
C ALA A 124 -2.14 18.44 3.49
N GLU A 125 -2.90 19.42 3.03
CA GLU A 125 -2.43 20.79 2.88
C GLU A 125 -2.60 21.64 4.16
N ASN A 126 -3.14 21.05 5.23
CA ASN A 126 -3.50 21.75 6.48
C ASN A 126 -4.36 23.01 6.21
N HIS A 127 -5.40 22.88 5.38
CA HIS A 127 -6.20 24.02 4.94
C HIS A 127 -6.86 24.74 6.14
N PRO A 128 -6.68 26.06 6.31
CA PRO A 128 -7.06 26.78 7.54
C PRO A 128 -8.57 26.84 7.78
N GLU A 129 -9.38 26.67 6.73
CA GLU A 129 -10.84 26.63 6.84
C GLU A 129 -11.40 25.23 7.14
N LEU A 130 -10.62 24.17 6.92
CA LEU A 130 -11.07 22.79 7.12
C LEU A 130 -11.60 22.55 8.54
N PRO A 131 -10.94 23.01 9.63
CA PRO A 131 -11.49 22.83 10.98
C PRO A 131 -12.84 23.52 11.21
N LYS A 132 -13.16 24.58 10.44
CA LYS A 132 -14.42 25.31 10.57
C LYS A 132 -15.57 24.60 9.85
N VAL A 133 -15.30 24.04 8.67
CA VAL A 133 -16.31 23.39 7.83
C VAL A 133 -16.48 21.89 8.11
N LEU A 134 -15.47 21.25 8.71
CA LEU A 134 -15.50 19.81 9.00
C LEU A 134 -16.72 19.37 9.83
N PRO A 135 -17.15 20.08 10.90
CA PRO A 135 -18.33 19.69 11.66
C PRO A 135 -19.61 19.65 10.81
N ASP A 136 -19.79 20.62 9.90
CA ASP A 136 -20.93 20.63 8.97
C ASP A 136 -20.85 19.48 7.97
N ILE A 137 -19.65 19.18 7.45
CA ILE A 137 -19.42 18.03 6.56
C ILE A 137 -19.76 16.72 7.27
N GLN A 138 -19.32 16.53 8.52
CA GLN A 138 -19.65 15.32 9.29
C GLN A 138 -21.15 15.21 9.50
N ARG A 139 -21.82 16.30 9.91
CA ARG A 139 -23.28 16.32 10.05
C ARG A 139 -23.99 15.96 8.75
N ASP A 140 -23.50 16.43 7.60
CA ASP A 140 -24.21 16.34 6.32
C ASP A 140 -23.87 15.07 5.51
N PHE A 141 -22.73 14.41 5.77
CA PHE A 141 -22.27 13.27 4.97
C PHE A 141 -21.84 12.01 5.74
N GLU A 142 -21.70 12.08 7.06
CA GLU A 142 -21.29 10.92 7.88
C GLU A 142 -22.48 9.99 8.17
N TYR A 143 -22.22 8.68 8.05
CA TYR A 143 -23.15 7.60 8.38
C TYR A 143 -22.61 6.78 9.55
N GLU A 144 -23.48 6.05 10.24
CA GLU A 144 -23.12 5.11 11.29
C GLU A 144 -23.28 3.66 10.83
N VAL A 145 -22.29 2.82 11.12
CA VAL A 145 -22.38 1.38 10.89
C VAL A 145 -23.28 0.76 11.96
N ILE A 146 -24.43 0.23 11.55
CA ILE A 146 -25.42 -0.38 12.46
C ILE A 146 -25.47 -1.91 12.36
N GLU A 147 -24.86 -2.50 11.33
CA GLU A 147 -24.72 -3.94 11.18
C GLU A 147 -23.49 -4.29 10.32
N VAL A 148 -22.83 -5.40 10.63
CA VAL A 148 -21.75 -5.98 9.84
C VAL A 148 -22.15 -7.40 9.49
N ILE A 149 -22.52 -7.65 8.23
CA ILE A 149 -23.07 -8.95 7.78
C ILE A 149 -21.95 -9.97 7.52
N ASN A 150 -20.73 -9.50 7.26
CA ASN A 150 -19.46 -10.24 7.17
C ASN A 150 -18.28 -9.24 7.02
N GLU A 151 -17.08 -9.71 6.67
CA GLU A 151 -15.90 -8.87 6.41
C GLU A 151 -16.10 -7.87 5.23
N ASN A 152 -17.12 -8.07 4.37
CA ASN A 152 -17.26 -7.37 3.10
C ASN A 152 -18.48 -6.45 3.00
N ILE A 153 -19.52 -6.63 3.82
CA ILE A 153 -20.80 -5.93 3.71
C ILE A 153 -21.19 -5.31 5.06
N VAL A 154 -21.49 -4.02 5.02
CA VAL A 154 -21.96 -3.24 6.17
C VAL A 154 -23.32 -2.61 5.88
N LEU A 155 -24.15 -2.52 6.90
CA LEU A 155 -25.35 -1.70 6.90
C LEU A 155 -25.01 -0.36 7.55
N ILE A 156 -25.15 0.71 6.78
CA ILE A 156 -24.95 2.07 7.27
C ILE A 156 -26.29 2.78 7.40
N GLN A 157 -26.40 3.62 8.41
CA GLN A 157 -27.59 4.42 8.70
C GLN A 157 -27.24 5.89 8.90
N LYS A 158 -28.10 6.75 8.38
CA LYS A 158 -28.18 8.16 8.74
C LYS A 158 -29.65 8.58 8.79
N ASP A 159 -30.08 9.10 9.93
CA ASP A 159 -31.49 9.43 10.17
C ASP A 159 -32.40 8.23 9.80
N GLU A 160 -33.29 8.41 8.83
CA GLU A 160 -34.18 7.34 8.32
C GLU A 160 -33.59 6.57 7.11
N ASP A 161 -32.46 7.03 6.54
CA ASP A 161 -31.80 6.41 5.38
C ASP A 161 -30.91 5.24 5.82
N LYS A 162 -31.25 4.03 5.37
CA LYS A 162 -30.51 2.79 5.64
C LYS A 162 -30.08 2.13 4.35
N ARG A 163 -28.80 1.77 4.23
CA ARG A 163 -28.25 1.18 3.00
C ARG A 163 -27.22 0.11 3.31
N TYR A 164 -27.34 -1.01 2.61
CA TYR A 164 -26.26 -1.99 2.52
C TYR A 164 -25.21 -1.50 1.53
N ILE A 165 -23.96 -1.56 1.93
CA ILE A 165 -22.82 -1.16 1.11
C ILE A 165 -21.63 -2.08 1.37
N THR A 166 -20.76 -2.21 0.37
CA THR A 166 -19.54 -2.99 0.48
C THR A 166 -18.47 -2.19 1.25
N HIS A 167 -17.63 -2.87 2.02
CA HIS A 167 -16.58 -2.24 2.85
C HIS A 167 -15.65 -1.34 2.03
N ASP A 168 -15.28 -1.74 0.81
CA ASP A 168 -14.46 -0.97 -0.14
C ASP A 168 -15.09 0.38 -0.58
N LYS A 169 -16.40 0.56 -0.33
CA LYS A 169 -17.15 1.76 -0.69
C LYS A 169 -17.39 2.71 0.47
N VAL A 170 -16.80 2.44 1.62
CA VAL A 170 -16.86 3.30 2.80
C VAL A 170 -15.47 3.57 3.33
N THR A 171 -15.30 4.68 4.04
CA THR A 171 -14.03 5.03 4.69
C THR A 171 -14.27 5.85 5.95
N THR A 172 -13.41 5.72 6.94
CA THR A 172 -13.46 6.52 8.18
C THR A 172 -12.68 7.83 8.04
N ILE A 173 -12.97 8.80 8.91
CA ILE A 173 -12.21 10.07 8.94
C ILE A 173 -10.72 9.84 9.24
N ASP A 174 -10.41 8.81 10.03
CA ASP A 174 -9.02 8.49 10.41
C ASP A 174 -8.25 7.86 9.25
N GLU A 175 -8.90 7.05 8.41
CA GLU A 175 -8.33 6.59 7.14
C GLU A 175 -8.04 7.74 6.20
N ILE A 176 -8.97 8.71 6.08
CA ILE A 176 -8.76 9.90 5.26
C ILE A 176 -7.54 10.69 5.74
N LYS A 177 -7.40 10.91 7.05
CA LYS A 177 -6.21 11.58 7.64
C LYS A 177 -4.93 10.79 7.43
N MET A 178 -4.98 9.47 7.56
CA MET A 178 -3.84 8.59 7.33
C MET A 178 -3.37 8.67 5.86
N ASN A 179 -4.31 8.62 4.92
CA ASN A 179 -4.04 8.77 3.49
C ASN A 179 -3.48 10.16 3.15
N ALA A 180 -4.00 11.21 3.78
CA ALA A 180 -3.47 12.57 3.66
C ALA A 180 -2.00 12.68 4.11
N LYS A 181 -1.66 12.03 5.23
CA LYS A 181 -0.27 11.97 5.72
C LYS A 181 0.64 11.24 4.73
N LEU A 182 0.21 10.07 4.23
CA LEU A 182 0.96 9.31 3.23
C LEU A 182 1.16 10.10 1.93
N TRP A 183 0.15 10.87 1.51
CA TRP A 183 0.24 11.77 0.36
C TRP A 183 1.32 12.84 0.53
N ASN A 184 1.41 13.45 1.71
CA ASN A 184 2.44 14.42 2.04
C ASN A 184 3.85 13.82 2.05
N GLU A 185 4.01 12.64 2.65
CA GLU A 185 5.29 11.92 2.67
C GLU A 185 5.76 11.63 1.24
N ARG A 186 4.85 11.20 0.34
CA ARG A 186 5.15 10.99 -1.09
C ARG A 186 5.47 12.28 -1.85
N LYS A 187 4.84 13.42 -1.51
CA LYS A 187 5.16 14.73 -2.11
C LYS A 187 6.55 15.22 -1.67
N LEU A 188 6.91 15.04 -0.40
CA LEU A 188 8.21 15.43 0.15
C LEU A 188 9.36 14.63 -0.47
N GLU A 189 9.17 13.33 -0.72
CA GLU A 189 10.14 12.49 -1.43
C GLU A 189 10.38 12.94 -2.89
N LYS A 190 9.43 13.65 -3.53
CA LYS A 190 9.60 14.23 -4.87
C LYS A 190 10.28 15.61 -4.87
N GLY A 191 10.29 16.31 -3.74
CA GLY A 191 10.86 17.66 -3.58
C GLY A 191 12.33 17.67 -3.18
N VAL A 192 12.89 16.52 -2.78
CA VAL A 192 14.33 16.36 -2.56
C VAL A 192 14.97 15.97 -3.89
N LYS A 193 15.33 16.98 -4.68
CA LYS A 193 16.24 16.87 -5.83
C LYS A 193 17.40 17.84 -5.64
#